data_AF-A0A2N1RZ78-F1
#
_entry.id   AF-A0A2N1RZ78-F1
#
_cell.length_a   1.000
_cell.length_b   1.000
_cell.length_c   1.000
_cell.angle_alpha   90.00
_cell.angle_beta   90.00
_cell.angle_gamma   90.00
#
_symmetry.space_group_name_H-M   'P 1'
#
loop_
_entity.id
_entity.type
_entity.pdbx_description
1 polymer ?
#
loop_
_entity_poly.entity_id
_entity_poly.type
_entity_poly.pdbx_seq_one_letter_code
_entity_poly.pdbx_strand_id
1 'polypeptide(L)'
;MRILHTSDWHIGRTLYDKRRHREHAAFLEWLHQTIVERKVDVLLVCGDIFDTIAPSNRSLELYYSFLRHIVDSGCRHVVITGGNHDSPSLLDAPKEVLESIGVHVVGGAAKEVGDEVIVLTSRTG
;
A
#
# COMPACT_ATOMS: atom_id res chain seq x y z
N MET A 1 -11.87 8.69 13.80
CA MET A 1 -11.08 8.15 12.69
C MET A 1 -10.51 6.81 13.14
N ARG A 2 -10.61 5.76 12.33
CA ARG A 2 -10.00 4.45 12.58
C ARG A 2 -8.86 4.24 11.60
N ILE A 3 -7.69 3.89 12.13
CA ILE A 3 -6.48 3.64 11.37
C ILE A 3 -6.15 2.15 11.48
N LEU A 4 -5.86 1.50 10.35
CA LEU A 4 -5.27 0.18 10.31
C LEU A 4 -3.82 0.33 9.88
N HIS A 5 -2.90 -0.21 10.68
CA HIS A 5 -1.47 -0.16 10.43
C HIS A 5 -0.93 -1.56 10.14
N THR A 6 -0.12 -1.69 9.09
CA THR A 6 0.56 -2.91 8.66
C THR A 6 1.88 -2.55 7.97
N SER A 7 2.76 -3.53 7.73
CA SER A 7 4.06 -3.37 7.10
C SER A 7 4.55 -4.72 6.56
N ASP A 8 5.71 -4.74 5.90
CA ASP A 8 6.49 -5.95 5.57
C ASP A 8 5.71 -6.99 4.76
N TRP A 9 5.00 -6.53 3.73
CA TRP A 9 4.22 -7.43 2.88
C TRP A 9 5.12 -8.35 2.06
N HIS A 10 6.25 -7.84 1.54
CA HIS A 10 7.15 -8.55 0.64
C HIS A 10 6.43 -9.30 -0.48
N ILE A 11 5.53 -8.61 -1.19
CA ILE A 11 4.78 -9.22 -2.29
C ILE A 11 5.76 -9.75 -3.35
N GLY A 12 5.62 -11.03 -3.68
CA GLY A 12 6.51 -11.73 -4.61
C GLY A 12 7.56 -12.62 -3.96
N ARG A 13 7.66 -12.64 -2.62
CA ARG A 13 8.58 -13.51 -1.88
C ARG A 13 8.47 -14.96 -2.32
N THR A 14 9.63 -15.60 -2.45
CA THR A 14 9.76 -17.05 -2.59
C THR A 14 10.43 -17.60 -1.33
N LEU A 15 9.85 -18.64 -0.73
CA LEU A 15 10.42 -19.36 0.41
C LEU A 15 10.62 -20.81 0.04
N TYR A 16 11.87 -21.30 0.11
CA TYR A 16 12.22 -22.69 -0.26
C TYR A 16 11.65 -23.11 -1.63
N ASP A 17 11.87 -22.27 -2.65
CA ASP A 17 11.36 -22.43 -4.02
C ASP A 17 9.82 -22.45 -4.15
N LYS A 18 9.10 -22.07 -3.10
CA LYS A 18 7.65 -21.90 -3.11
C LYS A 18 7.27 -20.43 -3.18
N ARG A 19 6.56 -20.08 -4.26
CA ARG A 19 5.98 -18.75 -4.46
C ARG A 19 4.83 -18.50 -3.46
N ARG A 20 4.81 -17.34 -2.82
CA ARG A 20 3.81 -16.97 -1.79
C ARG A 20 2.57 -16.24 -2.32
N HIS A 21 2.46 -16.03 -3.64
CA HIS A 21 1.39 -15.22 -4.24
C HIS A 21 -0.04 -15.62 -3.84
N ARG A 22 -0.31 -16.91 -3.60
CA ARG A 22 -1.64 -17.36 -3.14
C ARG A 22 -1.95 -16.86 -1.73
N GLU A 23 -0.95 -16.88 -0.86
CA GLU A 23 -1.07 -16.42 0.52
C GLU A 23 -1.16 -14.90 0.57
N HIS A 24 -0.38 -14.19 -0.26
CA HIS A 24 -0.53 -12.74 -0.43
C HIS A 24 -1.91 -12.35 -0.95
N ALA A 25 -2.44 -13.06 -1.95
CA ALA A 25 -3.80 -12.80 -2.44
C ALA A 25 -4.86 -13.01 -1.35
N ALA A 26 -4.74 -14.08 -0.55
CA ALA A 26 -5.64 -14.34 0.56
C ALA A 26 -5.52 -13.29 1.67
N PHE A 27 -4.30 -12.85 1.98
CA PHE A 27 -4.05 -11.77 2.94
C PHE A 27 -4.65 -10.43 2.48
N LEU A 28 -4.44 -10.04 1.22
CA LEU A 28 -4.95 -8.78 0.68
C LEU A 28 -6.49 -8.78 0.63
N GLU A 29 -7.11 -9.92 0.30
CA GLU A 29 -8.57 -10.08 0.38
C GLU A 29 -9.07 -9.95 1.82
N TRP A 30 -8.44 -10.65 2.77
CA TRP A 30 -8.78 -10.53 4.19
C TRP A 30 -8.61 -9.11 4.71
N LEU A 31 -7.55 -8.41 4.28
CA LEU A 31 -7.27 -7.03 4.67
C LEU A 31 -8.37 -6.09 4.15
N HIS A 32 -8.76 -6.24 2.89
CA HIS A 32 -9.88 -5.51 2.28
C HIS A 32 -11.19 -5.73 3.06
N GLN A 33 -11.54 -6.99 3.35
CA GLN A 33 -12.74 -7.32 4.14
C GLN A 33 -12.68 -6.69 5.54
N THR A 34 -11.53 -6.77 6.20
CA THR A 34 -11.30 -6.18 7.52
C THR A 34 -11.52 -4.66 7.51
N ILE A 35 -11.03 -3.98 6.47
CA ILE A 35 -11.20 -2.53 6.28
C ILE A 35 -12.68 -2.16 6.18
N VAL A 36 -13.45 -2.91 5.39
CA VAL A 36 -14.90 -2.73 5.24
C VAL A 36 -15.62 -2.97 6.57
N GLU A 37 -15.41 -4.14 7.18
CA GLU A 37 -16.11 -4.56 8.40
C GLU A 37 -15.84 -3.64 9.59
N ARG A 38 -14.58 -3.21 9.75
CA ARG A 38 -14.17 -2.32 10.84
C ARG A 38 -14.39 -0.85 10.51
N LYS A 39 -14.86 -0.54 9.30
CA LYS A 39 -15.08 0.83 8.80
C LYS A 39 -13.82 1.68 9.00
N VAL A 40 -12.68 1.14 8.57
CA VAL A 40 -11.37 1.81 8.62
C VAL A 40 -11.42 3.07 7.75
N ASP A 41 -10.91 4.18 8.28
CA ASP A 41 -10.85 5.45 7.57
C ASP A 41 -9.49 5.62 6.86
N VAL A 42 -8.41 5.09 7.45
CA VAL A 42 -7.04 5.19 6.94
C VAL A 42 -6.33 3.84 7.00
N LEU A 43 -5.77 3.39 5.89
CA LEU A 43 -4.82 2.28 5.84
C LEU A 43 -3.40 2.85 5.78
N LEU A 44 -2.54 2.45 6.71
CA LEU A 44 -1.12 2.82 6.74
C LEU A 44 -0.26 1.57 6.51
N VAL A 45 0.54 1.57 5.44
CA VAL A 45 1.46 0.51 5.08
C VAL A 45 2.89 1.01 5.17
N CYS A 46 3.61 0.58 6.22
CA CYS A 46 4.89 1.14 6.62
C CYS A 46 6.09 0.32 6.11
N GLY A 47 6.33 0.32 4.80
CA GLY A 47 7.55 -0.26 4.23
C GLY A 47 7.44 -1.71 3.77
N ASP A 48 8.42 -2.08 2.95
CA ASP A 48 8.66 -3.41 2.38
C ASP A 48 7.41 -3.99 1.69
N ILE A 49 6.88 -3.22 0.74
CA ILE A 49 5.71 -3.58 -0.07
C ILE A 49 6.05 -4.78 -0.96
N PHE A 50 7.19 -4.72 -1.64
CA PHE A 50 7.69 -5.76 -2.51
C PHE A 50 8.89 -6.47 -1.91
N ASP A 51 9.11 -7.71 -2.32
CA ASP A 51 10.28 -8.49 -1.84
C ASP A 51 11.61 -7.98 -2.44
N THR A 52 11.55 -7.33 -3.60
CA THR A 52 12.73 -6.85 -4.32
C THR A 52 12.42 -5.55 -5.04
N ILE A 53 13.46 -4.76 -5.32
CA ILE A 53 13.40 -3.51 -6.08
C ILE A 53 12.80 -3.64 -7.50
N ALA A 54 12.79 -4.85 -8.06
CA ALA A 54 12.24 -5.17 -9.37
C ALA A 54 11.13 -6.24 -9.25
N PRO A 55 9.96 -5.89 -8.71
CA PRO A 55 8.85 -6.83 -8.52
C PRO A 55 8.36 -7.41 -9.85
N SER A 56 7.90 -8.65 -9.81
CA SER A 56 7.30 -9.29 -10.97
C SER A 56 5.97 -8.63 -11.37
N ASN A 57 5.57 -8.76 -12.64
CA ASN A 57 4.25 -8.29 -13.10
C ASN A 57 3.10 -8.85 -12.25
N ARG A 58 3.22 -10.09 -11.77
CA ARG A 58 2.21 -10.70 -10.90
C ARG A 58 2.15 -10.04 -9.52
N SER A 59 3.28 -9.61 -8.98
CA SER A 59 3.34 -8.84 -7.73
C SER A 59 2.69 -7.48 -7.89
N LEU A 60 3.00 -6.79 -8.99
CA LEU A 60 2.39 -5.50 -9.33
C LEU A 60 0.88 -5.62 -9.53
N GLU A 61 0.43 -6.68 -10.21
CA GLU A 61 -1.00 -6.96 -10.40
C GLU A 61 -1.73 -7.13 -9.06
N LEU A 62 -1.17 -7.89 -8.11
CA LEU A 62 -1.75 -8.04 -6.76
C LEU A 62 -1.85 -6.70 -6.03
N TYR A 63 -0.77 -5.92 -6.08
CA TYR A 63 -0.70 -4.60 -5.43
C TYR A 63 -1.76 -3.63 -5.99
N TYR A 64 -1.77 -3.40 -7.30
CA TYR A 64 -2.72 -2.46 -7.91
C TYR A 64 -4.17 -2.95 -7.86
N SER A 65 -4.41 -4.26 -7.97
CA SER A 65 -5.76 -4.82 -7.78
C SER A 65 -6.26 -4.56 -6.37
N PHE A 66 -5.41 -4.75 -5.35
CA PHE A 66 -5.77 -4.44 -3.98
C PHE A 66 -6.10 -2.96 -3.80
N LEU A 67 -5.25 -2.04 -4.26
CA LEU A 67 -5.51 -0.60 -4.15
C LEU A 67 -6.83 -0.19 -4.79
N ARG A 68 -7.14 -0.75 -5.98
CA ARG A 68 -8.44 -0.54 -6.63
C ARG A 68 -9.61 -0.94 -5.72
N HIS A 69 -9.55 -2.11 -5.08
CA HIS A 69 -10.63 -2.56 -4.19
C HIS A 69 -10.76 -1.70 -2.93
N ILE A 70 -9.65 -1.19 -2.39
CA ILE A 70 -9.68 -0.32 -1.22
C ILE A 70 -10.39 1.00 -1.52
N VAL A 71 -10.19 1.58 -2.70
CA VAL A 71 -10.85 2.84 -3.08
C VAL A 71 -12.37 2.71 -3.08
N ASP A 72 -12.89 1.54 -3.44
CA ASP A 72 -14.34 1.25 -3.42
C ASP A 72 -14.86 0.86 -2.01
N SER A 73 -13.98 0.62 -1.03
CA SER A 73 -14.34 0.07 0.29
C SER A 73 -14.88 1.12 1.29
N GLY A 74 -14.78 2.41 0.97
CA GLY A 74 -15.07 3.51 1.90
C GLY A 74 -13.91 3.85 2.85
N CYS A 75 -12.75 3.20 2.69
CA CYS A 75 -11.47 3.70 3.20
C CYS A 75 -11.11 4.98 2.45
N ARG A 76 -10.81 6.06 3.18
CA ARG A 76 -10.65 7.38 2.57
C ARG A 76 -9.24 7.69 2.14
N HIS A 77 -8.28 7.17 2.91
CA HIS A 77 -6.87 7.44 2.71
C HIS A 77 -6.09 6.15 2.83
N VAL A 78 -5.20 5.90 1.88
CA VAL A 78 -4.16 4.89 1.99
C VAL A 78 -2.83 5.63 2.00
N VAL A 79 -1.97 5.34 2.96
CA VAL A 79 -0.62 5.92 3.05
C VAL A 79 0.37 4.78 2.99
N ILE A 80 1.31 4.86 2.05
CA ILE A 80 2.30 3.83 1.77
C ILE A 80 3.67 4.46 1.84
N THR A 81 4.55 3.88 2.64
CA THR A 81 5.98 4.25 2.65
C THR A 81 6.79 3.11 2.06
N GLY A 82 7.83 3.43 1.30
CA GLY A 82 8.80 2.43 0.85
C GLY A 82 9.70 1.96 1.99
N GLY A 83 10.07 0.68 1.97
CA GLY A 83 11.09 0.11 2.86
C GLY A 83 12.43 -0.09 2.15
N ASN A 84 13.35 -0.82 2.78
CA ASN A 84 14.67 -1.07 2.21
C ASN A 84 14.68 -2.11 1.08
N HIS A 85 13.60 -2.88 0.91
CA HIS A 85 13.42 -3.80 -0.22
C HIS A 85 12.80 -3.14 -1.45
N ASP A 86 12.17 -1.98 -1.27
CA ASP A 86 11.44 -1.29 -2.32
C ASP A 86 12.34 -0.40 -3.18
N SER A 87 11.93 -0.16 -4.42
CA SER A 87 12.52 0.86 -5.26
C SER A 87 11.74 2.16 -5.09
N PRO A 88 12.36 3.26 -4.59
CA PRO A 88 11.70 4.56 -4.49
C PRO A 88 11.15 5.02 -5.83
N SER A 89 11.94 4.92 -6.91
CA SER A 89 11.51 5.35 -8.24
C SER A 89 10.33 4.53 -8.79
N LEU A 90 10.22 3.25 -8.45
CA LEU A 90 9.08 2.42 -8.85
C LEU A 90 7.81 2.80 -8.08
N LEU A 91 7.93 2.98 -6.76
CA LEU A 91 6.79 3.36 -5.91
C LEU A 91 6.31 4.79 -6.20
N ASP A 92 7.22 5.71 -6.45
CA ASP A 92 6.91 7.12 -6.72
C ASP A 92 6.40 7.37 -8.14
N ALA A 93 6.76 6.54 -9.12
CA ALA A 93 6.32 6.72 -10.51
C ALA A 93 4.80 6.91 -10.69
N PRO A 94 3.92 6.13 -10.04
CA PRO A 94 2.46 6.32 -10.12
C PRO A 94 1.87 7.30 -9.10
N LYS A 95 2.67 7.98 -8.26
CA LYS A 95 2.16 8.67 -7.07
C LYS A 95 1.07 9.71 -7.36
N GLU A 96 1.23 10.53 -8.39
CA GLU A 96 0.25 11.57 -8.75
C GLU A 96 -1.08 10.98 -9.21
N VAL A 97 -1.03 9.82 -9.88
CA VAL A 97 -2.24 9.09 -10.31
C VAL A 97 -2.93 8.48 -9.09
N LEU A 98 -2.16 7.90 -8.18
CA LEU A 98 -2.67 7.29 -6.95
C LEU A 98 -3.25 8.33 -5.98
N GLU A 99 -2.67 9.53 -5.92
CA GLU A 99 -3.18 10.63 -5.10
C GLU A 99 -4.59 11.04 -5.51
N SER A 100 -4.92 10.98 -6.81
CA SER A 100 -6.26 11.31 -7.32
C SER A 100 -7.38 10.40 -6.79
N ILE A 101 -7.01 9.25 -6.21
CA ILE A 101 -7.92 8.26 -5.61
C ILE A 101 -7.68 8.09 -4.10
N GLY A 102 -6.99 9.04 -3.46
CA GLY A 102 -6.75 9.02 -2.01
C GLY A 102 -5.65 8.05 -1.56
N VAL A 103 -4.75 7.65 -2.46
CA VAL A 103 -3.60 6.80 -2.14
C VAL A 103 -2.33 7.65 -2.20
N HIS A 104 -1.70 7.86 -1.05
CA HIS A 104 -0.49 8.64 -0.89
C HIS A 104 0.72 7.71 -0.80
N VAL A 105 1.75 7.96 -1.61
CA VAL A 105 2.96 7.13 -1.65
C VAL A 105 4.19 7.99 -1.38
N VAL A 106 5.00 7.55 -0.42
CA VAL A 106 6.32 8.08 -0.11
C VAL A 106 7.33 6.95 -0.33
N GLY A 107 7.78 6.76 -1.57
CA GLY A 107 8.63 5.64 -1.95
C GLY A 107 10.05 5.71 -1.38
N GLY A 108 10.55 6.91 -1.11
CA GLY A 108 11.81 7.17 -0.42
C GLY A 108 11.79 8.54 0.25
N ALA A 109 12.82 8.81 1.06
CA ALA A 109 12.93 10.08 1.78
C ALA A 109 12.94 11.26 0.81
N ALA A 110 12.05 12.22 1.05
CA ALA A 110 11.98 13.45 0.28
C ALA A 110 13.18 14.35 0.55
N LYS A 111 13.44 15.28 -0.37
CA LYS A 111 14.49 16.30 -0.17
C LYS A 111 14.09 17.30 0.91
N GLU A 112 12.81 17.67 0.94
CA GLU A 112 12.23 18.58 1.91
C GLU A 112 11.24 17.81 2.79
N VAL A 113 11.36 17.96 4.12
CA VAL A 113 10.47 17.27 5.08
C VAL A 113 9.00 17.64 4.87
N GLY A 114 8.73 18.85 4.36
CA GLY A 114 7.37 19.30 4.05
C GLY A 114 6.64 18.44 3.02
N ASP A 115 7.40 17.78 2.13
CA ASP A 115 6.84 16.90 1.09
C ASP A 115 6.37 15.55 1.65
N GLU A 116 6.71 15.23 2.90
CA GLU A 116 6.28 14.02 3.62
C GLU A 116 5.11 14.29 4.58
N VAL A 117 4.64 15.54 4.66
CA VAL A 117 3.51 15.93 5.52
C VAL A 117 2.21 15.74 4.77
N ILE A 118 1.55 14.61 5.02
CA ILE A 118 0.27 14.26 4.38
C ILE A 118 -0.88 14.69 5.28
N VAL A 119 -1.75 15.58 4.78
CA VAL A 119 -2.95 16.02 5.50
C VAL A 119 -4.12 15.09 5.20
N LEU A 120 -4.59 14.39 6.22
CA LEU A 120 -5.74 13.49 6.10
C LEU A 120 -7.01 14.16 6.63
N THR A 121 -8.06 14.16 5.83
CA THR A 121 -9.38 14.68 6.26
C THR A 121 -10.21 13.60 6.94
N SER A 122 -11.08 14.01 7.87
CA SER A 122 -12.02 13.12 8.56
C SER A 122 -13.37 13.07 7.85
N ARG A 123 -14.22 12.06 8.10
CA ARG A 123 -15.53 11.93 7.44
C ARG A 123 -16.42 13.17 7.60
N THR A 124 -16.16 14.00 8.61
CA THR A 124 -16.92 15.22 8.93
C THR A 124 -16.27 16.51 8.42
N GLY A 125 -15.21 16.41 7.61
CA GLY A 125 -14.25 17.50 7.42
C GLY A 125 -13.10 17.31 8.38
#